data_AF-A0A6V8LTA1-F1
#
_entry.id   AF-A0A6V8LTA1-F1
#
_cell.length_a   1.000
_cell.length_b   1.000
_cell.length_c   1.000
_cell.angle_alpha   90.00
_cell.angle_beta   90.00
_cell.angle_gamma   90.00
#
_symmetry.space_group_name_H-M   'P 1'
#
loop_
_entity.id
_entity.type
_entity.pdbx_description
1 polymer ?
#
loop_
_entity_poly.entity_id
_entity_poly.type
_entity_poly.pdbx_seq_one_letter_code
_entity_poly.pdbx_strand_id
1 'polypeptide(L)'
;MPAKAAKEEIDDPDAKNGVYLAAQVSKKNYGPPESKFFLRRGAGGILLPVKNRRLQDLDLERVLKEKAYALVKSREEEGEKPLTLKGIGDIEPARWKREGLKGATKVNVRQAIAVAIREERLFEVVRYNPGNHRNVTYLATAPDAPRAPAG
;
A
#
# COMPACT_ATOMS: atom_id res chain seq x y z
N MET A 1 23.81 -15.23 -6.05
CA MET A 1 23.92 -14.52 -7.35
C MET A 1 23.32 -13.11 -7.22
N PRO A 2 24.08 -12.10 -6.79
CA PRO A 2 23.58 -10.74 -6.50
C PRO A 2 23.00 -10.01 -7.73
N ALA A 3 23.43 -10.35 -8.95
CA ALA A 3 22.94 -9.74 -10.18
C ALA A 3 21.50 -10.15 -10.55
N LYS A 4 21.07 -11.38 -10.22
CA LYS A 4 19.67 -11.82 -10.47
C LYS A 4 18.69 -11.11 -9.54
N ALA A 5 19.02 -11.03 -8.25
CA ALA A 5 18.20 -10.33 -7.25
C ALA A 5 18.07 -8.82 -7.57
N ALA A 6 19.14 -8.19 -8.07
CA ALA A 6 19.09 -6.80 -8.49
C ALA A 6 18.17 -6.56 -9.71
N LYS A 7 18.13 -7.49 -10.67
CA LYS A 7 17.27 -7.40 -11.86
C LYS A 7 15.79 -7.65 -11.56
N GLU A 8 15.49 -8.53 -10.61
CA GLU A 8 14.10 -8.79 -10.18
C GLU A 8 13.52 -7.65 -9.32
N GLU A 9 14.37 -6.92 -8.60
CA GLU A 9 13.91 -5.85 -7.70
C GLU A 9 13.99 -4.44 -8.33
N ILE A 10 14.86 -4.23 -9.31
CA ILE A 10 14.93 -2.99 -10.08
C ILE A 10 14.23 -3.27 -11.41
N ASP A 11 12.95 -2.92 -11.48
CA ASP A 11 12.07 -3.04 -12.66
C ASP A 11 12.52 -2.06 -13.76
N ASP A 12 13.70 -2.34 -14.32
CA ASP A 12 14.36 -1.61 -15.41
C ASP A 12 14.53 -2.57 -16.60
N PRO A 13 13.73 -2.41 -17.67
CA PRO A 13 13.75 -3.31 -18.82
C PRO A 13 15.07 -3.26 -19.61
N ASP A 14 15.88 -2.20 -19.44
CA ASP A 14 17.18 -2.04 -20.12
C ASP A 14 18.38 -2.54 -19.29
N ALA A 15 18.12 -3.11 -18.12
CA ALA A 15 19.16 -3.60 -17.20
C ALA A 15 19.95 -4.81 -17.77
N LYS A 16 21.18 -4.55 -18.22
CA LYS A 16 22.16 -5.62 -18.56
C LYS A 16 22.73 -6.27 -17.30
N ASN A 17 23.15 -7.54 -17.41
CA ASN A 17 23.80 -8.26 -16.31
C ASN A 17 25.05 -7.50 -15.83
N GLY A 18 25.17 -7.28 -14.52
CA GLY A 18 26.32 -6.59 -13.91
C GLY A 18 26.23 -5.05 -13.88
N VAL A 19 25.14 -4.46 -14.38
CA VAL A 19 24.86 -3.01 -14.26
C VAL A 19 24.35 -2.64 -12.87
N TYR A 20 23.65 -3.57 -12.21
CA TYR A 20 23.11 -3.37 -10.88
C TYR A 20 23.68 -4.39 -9.89
N LEU A 21 23.93 -3.95 -8.67
CA LEU A 21 24.40 -4.76 -7.55
C LEU A 21 23.42 -4.62 -6.39
N ALA A 22 22.99 -5.75 -5.83
CA ALA A 22 22.30 -5.79 -4.55
C ALA A 22 23.31 -6.15 -3.47
N ALA A 23 23.39 -5.32 -2.43
CA ALA A 23 24.25 -5.55 -1.28
C ALA A 23 23.40 -5.57 0.00
N GLN A 24 23.84 -6.38 0.95
CA GLN A 24 23.23 -6.53 2.26
C GLN A 24 24.35 -6.63 3.28
N VAL A 25 24.18 -6.00 4.45
CA VAL A 25 25.11 -6.15 5.56
C VAL A 25 24.94 -7.56 6.10
N SER A 26 25.90 -8.44 5.80
CA SER A 26 25.88 -9.86 6.22
C SER A 26 26.26 -10.08 7.67
N LYS A 27 26.96 -9.12 8.28
CA LYS A 27 27.41 -9.17 9.67
C LYS A 27 27.33 -7.78 10.29
N LYS A 28 26.60 -7.67 11.40
CA LYS A 28 26.45 -6.46 12.20
C LYS A 28 26.47 -6.85 13.68
N ASN A 29 27.24 -6.14 14.49
CA ASN A 29 27.39 -6.47 15.93
C ASN A 29 26.37 -5.76 16.82
N TYR A 30 25.82 -4.62 16.39
CA TYR A 30 24.89 -3.80 17.17
C TYR A 30 23.88 -3.10 16.25
N GLY A 31 22.64 -2.90 16.72
CA GLY A 31 21.58 -2.19 15.99
C GLY A 31 20.68 -3.09 15.14
N PRO A 32 19.56 -2.55 14.59
CA PRO A 32 18.60 -3.33 13.83
C PRO A 32 19.20 -3.81 12.49
N PRO A 33 18.67 -4.92 11.94
CA PRO A 33 19.04 -5.41 10.61
C PRO A 33 18.88 -4.32 9.57
N GLU A 34 19.90 -4.12 8.73
CA GLU A 34 19.81 -3.18 7.62
C GLU A 34 19.14 -3.84 6.41
N SER A 35 18.27 -3.07 5.76
CA SER A 35 17.63 -3.45 4.51
C SER A 35 18.67 -3.58 3.38
N LYS A 36 18.36 -4.43 2.40
CA LYS A 36 19.16 -4.53 1.18
C LYS A 36 19.20 -3.17 0.48
N PHE A 37 20.38 -2.76 0.06
CA PHE A 37 20.57 -1.56 -0.75
C PHE A 37 21.06 -1.92 -2.14
N PHE A 38 20.66 -1.10 -3.11
CA PHE A 38 20.88 -1.34 -4.53
C PHE A 38 21.79 -0.27 -5.09
N LEU A 39 22.77 -0.69 -5.88
CA LEU A 39 23.76 0.18 -6.50
C LEU A 39 23.72 -0.01 -8.02
N ARG A 40 23.87 1.07 -8.78
CA ARG A 40 24.07 1.05 -10.23
C ARG A 40 25.51 1.39 -10.53
N ARG A 41 26.12 0.64 -11.44
CA ARG A 41 27.45 0.92 -11.98
C ARG A 41 27.34 2.02 -13.04
N GLY A 42 27.93 3.18 -12.75
CA GLY A 42 28.09 4.31 -13.67
C GLY A 42 29.38 4.24 -14.49
N ALA A 43 29.65 5.30 -15.26
CA ALA A 43 30.87 5.42 -16.04
C ALA A 43 32.12 5.37 -15.13
N GLY A 44 33.19 4.73 -15.59
CA GLY A 44 34.41 4.53 -14.79
C GLY A 44 34.27 3.53 -13.63
N GLY A 45 33.14 2.83 -13.51
CA GLY A 45 32.93 1.81 -12.47
C GLY A 45 32.41 2.36 -11.14
N ILE A 46 32.06 3.65 -11.06
CA ILE A 46 31.50 4.29 -9.88
C ILE A 46 30.17 3.63 -9.51
N LEU A 47 29.95 3.32 -8.23
CA LEU A 47 28.71 2.76 -7.74
C LEU A 47 27.81 3.88 -7.18
N LEU A 48 26.68 4.10 -7.84
CA LEU A 48 25.69 5.10 -7.44
C LEU A 48 24.51 4.41 -6.74
N PRO A 49 24.02 4.95 -5.61
CA PRO A 49 22.86 4.40 -4.94
C PRO A 49 21.63 4.52 -5.84
N VAL A 50 20.89 3.42 -5.95
CA VAL A 50 19.62 3.36 -6.68
C VAL A 50 18.52 3.24 -5.64
N LYS A 51 17.55 4.14 -5.72
CA LYS A 51 16.31 3.97 -4.97
C LYS A 51 15.54 2.82 -5.60
N ASN A 52 15.41 1.72 -4.88
CA ASN A 52 14.58 0.60 -5.28
C ASN A 52 13.11 1.06 -5.30
N ARG A 53 12.45 0.94 -6.47
CA ARG A 53 11.03 1.29 -6.64
C ARG A 53 10.14 0.48 -5.69
N ARG A 54 10.48 -0.78 -5.43
CA ARG A 54 9.69 -1.68 -4.58
C ARG A 54 9.64 -1.23 -3.11
N LEU A 55 10.71 -0.64 -2.58
CA LEU A 55 10.70 -0.07 -1.23
C LEU A 55 9.81 1.17 -1.16
N GLN A 56 9.83 2.01 -2.20
CA GLN A 56 8.92 3.17 -2.29
C GLN A 56 7.46 2.73 -2.44
N ASP A 57 7.21 1.65 -3.17
CA ASP A 57 5.87 1.09 -3.34
C ASP A 57 5.34 0.51 -2.03
N LEU A 58 6.18 -0.17 -1.24
CA LEU A 58 5.81 -0.66 0.10
C LEU A 58 5.57 0.48 1.10
N ASP A 59 6.41 1.51 1.10
CA ASP A 59 6.21 2.69 1.94
C ASP A 59 4.93 3.44 1.56
N LEU A 60 4.69 3.62 0.26
CA LEU A 60 3.48 4.22 -0.27
C LEU A 60 2.25 3.39 0.10
N GLU A 61 2.31 2.06 -0.07
CA GLU A 61 1.23 1.15 0.33
C GLU A 61 0.93 1.29 1.82
N ARG A 62 1.95 1.31 2.68
CA ARG A 62 1.77 1.52 4.13
C ARG A 62 1.05 2.84 4.42
N VAL A 63 1.49 3.94 3.82
CA VAL A 63 0.87 5.26 4.03
C VAL A 63 -0.57 5.29 3.51
N LEU A 64 -0.84 4.65 2.37
CA LEU A 64 -2.19 4.55 1.82
C LEU A 64 -3.11 3.69 2.70
N LYS A 65 -2.58 2.58 3.27
CA LYS A 65 -3.31 1.74 4.23
C LYS A 65 -3.70 2.54 5.48
N GLU A 66 -2.75 3.26 6.07
CA GLU A 66 -2.99 4.08 7.26
C GLU A 66 -3.99 5.20 7.00
N LYS A 67 -3.87 5.92 5.87
CA LYS A 67 -4.84 6.95 5.49
C LYS A 67 -6.23 6.38 5.23
N ALA A 68 -6.33 5.25 4.55
CA ALA A 68 -7.62 4.60 4.30
C ALA A 68 -8.29 4.18 5.61
N TYR A 69 -7.53 3.58 6.54
CA TYR A 69 -8.05 3.21 7.85
C TYR A 69 -8.49 4.43 8.67
N ALA A 70 -7.66 5.47 8.74
CA ALA A 70 -7.98 6.69 9.47
C ALA A 70 -9.24 7.38 8.93
N LEU A 71 -9.43 7.38 7.60
CA LEU A 71 -10.62 7.93 6.97
C LEU A 71 -11.89 7.14 7.32
N VAL A 72 -11.83 5.81 7.26
CA VAL A 72 -12.96 4.95 7.62
C VAL A 72 -13.31 5.14 9.09
N LYS A 73 -12.30 5.17 9.97
CA LYS A 73 -12.47 5.37 11.41
C LYS A 73 -13.09 6.73 11.75
N SER A 74 -12.57 7.83 11.19
CA SER A 74 -13.11 9.19 11.43
C SER A 74 -14.58 9.27 11.00
N ARG A 75 -14.93 8.68 9.85
CA ARG A 75 -16.35 8.64 9.44
C ARG A 75 -17.24 7.80 10.33
N GLU A 76 -16.75 6.68 10.83
CA GLU A 76 -17.50 5.86 11.79
C GLU A 76 -17.71 6.60 13.11
N GLU A 77 -16.69 7.29 13.62
CA GLU A 77 -16.75 8.11 14.84
C GLU A 77 -17.67 9.33 14.69
N GLU A 78 -17.69 9.95 13.51
CA GLU A 78 -18.54 11.10 13.18
C GLU A 78 -19.98 10.70 12.81
N GLY A 79 -20.27 9.40 12.69
CA GLY A 79 -21.58 8.89 12.27
C GLY A 79 -21.93 9.22 10.81
N GLU A 80 -20.92 9.50 9.98
CA GLU A 80 -21.09 9.81 8.56
C GLU A 80 -21.44 8.56 7.74
N LYS A 81 -21.85 8.79 6.49
CA LYS A 81 -22.14 7.71 5.55
C LYS A 81 -20.88 6.85 5.30
N PRO A 82 -20.97 5.52 5.50
CA PRO A 82 -19.83 4.63 5.30
C PRO A 82 -19.39 4.62 3.84
N LEU A 83 -18.09 4.43 3.64
CA LEU A 83 -17.46 4.47 2.32
C LEU A 83 -17.41 3.08 1.70
N THR A 84 -17.59 3.00 0.38
CA THR A 84 -17.37 1.76 -0.38
C THR A 84 -15.95 1.75 -0.94
N LEU A 85 -15.42 0.56 -1.26
CA LEU A 85 -14.12 0.42 -1.94
C LEU A 85 -14.03 1.28 -3.20
N LYS A 86 -15.12 1.33 -3.98
CA LYS A 86 -15.22 2.18 -5.17
C LYS A 86 -15.21 3.66 -4.81
N GLY A 87 -15.94 4.06 -3.77
CA GLY A 87 -16.02 5.44 -3.30
C GLY A 87 -14.66 5.99 -2.89
N ILE A 88 -13.90 5.25 -2.08
CA ILE A 88 -12.55 5.65 -1.68
C ILE A 88 -11.64 5.71 -2.91
N GLY A 89 -11.65 4.67 -3.75
CA GLY A 89 -10.77 4.59 -4.92
C GLY A 89 -11.06 5.61 -6.04
N ASP A 90 -12.24 6.23 -6.06
CA ASP A 90 -12.61 7.22 -7.08
C ASP A 90 -12.43 8.67 -6.60
N ILE A 91 -12.63 8.94 -5.31
CA ILE A 91 -12.64 10.32 -4.77
C ILE A 91 -11.30 10.69 -4.10
N GLU A 92 -10.81 9.84 -3.20
CA GLU A 92 -9.68 10.15 -2.33
C GLU A 92 -8.31 10.25 -3.03
N PRO A 93 -8.00 9.52 -4.12
CA PRO A 93 -6.76 9.70 -4.88
C PRO A 93 -6.47 11.15 -5.27
N ALA A 94 -7.49 11.90 -5.70
CA ALA A 94 -7.33 13.29 -6.10
C ALA A 94 -6.99 14.18 -4.91
N ARG A 95 -7.62 13.94 -3.76
CA ARG A 95 -7.37 14.67 -2.51
C ARG A 95 -5.96 14.39 -1.98
N TRP A 96 -5.58 13.12 -1.85
CA TRP A 96 -4.28 12.73 -1.31
C TRP A 96 -3.10 13.15 -2.20
N LYS A 97 -3.30 13.21 -3.52
CA LYS A 97 -2.31 13.80 -4.43
C LYS A 97 -2.05 15.29 -4.14
N ARG A 98 -3.09 16.06 -3.81
CA ARG A 98 -2.95 17.48 -3.43
C ARG A 98 -2.23 17.64 -2.08
N GLU A 99 -2.40 16.68 -1.19
CA GLU A 99 -1.67 16.60 0.09
C GLU A 99 -0.21 16.11 -0.06
N GLY A 100 0.25 15.85 -1.28
CA GLY A 100 1.65 15.51 -1.58
C GLY A 100 1.92 14.04 -1.89
N LEU A 101 0.91 13.15 -1.82
CA LEU A 101 1.05 11.74 -2.15
C LEU A 101 0.94 11.51 -3.66
N LYS A 102 1.99 11.84 -4.40
CA LYS A 102 2.05 11.72 -5.88
C LYS A 102 1.73 10.31 -6.39
N GLY A 103 1.99 9.27 -5.59
CA GLY A 103 1.71 7.87 -5.90
C GLY A 103 0.29 7.38 -5.58
N ALA A 104 -0.59 8.21 -5.02
CA ALA A 104 -1.96 7.84 -4.66
C ALA A 104 -2.85 7.72 -5.92
N THR A 105 -2.62 6.69 -6.75
CA THR A 105 -3.49 6.38 -7.88
C THR A 105 -4.67 5.53 -7.44
N LYS A 106 -5.77 5.54 -8.21
CA LYS A 106 -6.93 4.68 -7.97
C LYS A 106 -6.58 3.20 -7.79
N VAL A 107 -5.61 2.71 -8.59
CA VAL A 107 -5.14 1.32 -8.51
C VAL A 107 -4.42 1.08 -7.18
N ASN A 108 -3.44 1.93 -6.85
CA ASN A 108 -2.65 1.79 -5.62
C ASN A 108 -3.51 1.90 -4.36
N VAL A 109 -4.50 2.80 -4.36
CA VAL A 109 -5.44 2.95 -3.24
C VAL A 109 -6.31 1.69 -3.09
N ARG A 110 -6.86 1.16 -4.17
CA ARG A 110 -7.65 -0.08 -4.11
C ARG A 110 -6.83 -1.28 -3.66
N GLN A 111 -5.59 -1.38 -4.14
CA GLN A 111 -4.67 -2.43 -3.73
C GLN A 111 -4.31 -2.32 -2.25
N ALA A 112 -4.00 -1.13 -1.76
CA ALA A 112 -3.75 -0.89 -0.34
C ALA A 112 -4.95 -1.30 0.54
N ILE A 113 -6.17 -0.94 0.13
CA ILE A 113 -7.39 -1.35 0.86
C ILE A 113 -7.57 -2.87 0.84
N ALA A 114 -7.37 -3.52 -0.30
CA ALA A 114 -7.46 -4.98 -0.41
C ALA A 114 -6.43 -5.69 0.50
N VAL A 115 -5.21 -5.15 0.59
CA VAL A 115 -4.20 -5.64 1.54
C VAL A 115 -4.64 -5.39 2.98
N ALA A 116 -5.19 -4.22 3.31
CA ALA A 116 -5.70 -3.93 4.65
C ALA A 116 -6.86 -4.85 5.06
N ILE A 117 -7.71 -5.27 4.11
CA ILE A 117 -8.75 -6.28 4.34
C ILE A 117 -8.12 -7.65 4.62
N ARG A 118 -7.13 -8.05 3.82
CA ARG A 118 -6.40 -9.31 4.03
C ARG A 118 -5.63 -9.34 5.36
N GLU A 119 -5.16 -8.19 5.83
CA GLU A 119 -4.51 -8.02 7.13
C GLU A 119 -5.52 -7.88 8.30
N GLU A 120 -6.82 -8.04 8.05
CA GLU A 120 -7.91 -7.93 9.04
C GLU A 120 -7.95 -6.57 9.77
N ARG A 121 -7.44 -5.52 9.12
CA ARG A 121 -7.49 -4.14 9.62
C ARG A 121 -8.72 -3.37 9.15
N LEU A 122 -9.28 -3.78 8.01
CA LEU A 122 -10.54 -3.28 7.48
C LEU A 122 -11.42 -4.47 7.13
N PHE A 123 -12.74 -4.27 7.21
CA PHE A 123 -13.72 -5.31 6.94
C PHE A 123 -14.69 -4.84 5.86
N GLU A 124 -15.09 -5.77 5.00
CA GLU A 124 -16.18 -5.55 4.07
C GLU A 124 -17.49 -5.95 4.72
N VAL A 125 -18.38 -4.98 4.92
CA VAL A 125 -19.69 -5.18 5.57
C VAL A 125 -20.81 -4.86 4.60
N VAL A 126 -21.82 -5.73 4.54
CA VAL A 126 -22.96 -5.55 3.63
C VAL A 126 -24.08 -4.87 4.38
N ARG A 127 -24.38 -3.62 4.03
CA ARG A 127 -25.44 -2.83 4.66
C ARG A 127 -26.49 -2.40 3.64
N TYR A 128 -27.73 -2.28 4.10
CA TYR A 128 -28.81 -1.76 3.28
C TYR A 128 -28.59 -0.26 3.01
N ASN A 129 -28.61 0.12 1.74
CA ASN A 129 -28.51 1.51 1.33
C ASN A 129 -29.91 2.05 0.98
N PRO A 130 -30.49 2.96 1.79
CA PRO A 130 -31.82 3.50 1.54
C PRO A 130 -31.90 4.32 0.25
N GLY A 131 -30.79 4.88 -0.24
CA GLY A 131 -30.80 5.70 -1.47
C GLY A 131 -31.03 4.89 -2.76
N ASN A 132 -30.57 3.63 -2.80
CA ASN A 132 -30.68 2.77 -3.98
C ASN A 132 -31.55 1.52 -3.71
N HIS A 133 -32.18 1.43 -2.54
CA HIS A 133 -32.97 0.29 -2.06
C HIS A 133 -32.29 -1.09 -2.26
N ARG A 134 -30.96 -1.16 -2.11
CA ARG A 134 -30.16 -2.37 -2.32
C ARG A 134 -29.11 -2.53 -1.22
N ASN A 135 -28.71 -3.77 -0.98
CA ASN A 135 -27.56 -4.07 -0.14
C ASN A 135 -26.27 -3.68 -0.89
N VAL A 136 -25.41 -2.92 -0.22
CA VAL A 136 -24.14 -2.43 -0.75
C VAL A 136 -23.02 -2.81 0.21
N THR A 137 -21.86 -3.18 -0.34
CA THR A 137 -20.65 -3.48 0.42
C THR A 137 -19.92 -2.19 0.79
N TYR A 138 -19.78 -1.97 2.09
CA TYR A 138 -19.07 -0.86 2.70
C TYR A 138 -17.81 -1.33 3.41
N LEU A 139 -16.90 -0.40 3.66
CA LEU A 139 -15.71 -0.62 4.47
C LEU A 139 -16.00 -0.19 5.91
N ALA A 140 -15.57 -1.01 6.86
CA ALA A 140 -15.67 -0.76 8.29
C ALA A 140 -14.35 -1.08 9.00
N THR A 141 -14.12 -0.51 10.18
CA THR A 141 -12.95 -0.86 11.02
C THR A 141 -13.17 -2.08 11.90
N ALA A 142 -14.40 -2.54 12.02
CA ALA A 142 -14.78 -3.76 12.73
C ALA A 142 -15.72 -4.61 11.86
N PRO A 143 -15.72 -5.95 12.00
CA PRO A 143 -16.72 -6.77 11.36
C PRO A 143 -18.10 -6.43 11.91
N ASP A 144 -19.13 -6.49 11.06
CA ASP A 144 -20.51 -6.41 11.55
C ASP A 144 -20.75 -7.60 12.50
N ALA A 145 -21.22 -7.32 13.72
CA ALA A 145 -21.62 -8.37 14.64
C ALA A 145 -22.68 -9.25 13.94
N PRO A 146 -22.58 -10.59 14.06
CA PRO A 146 -23.62 -11.45 13.49
C PRO A 146 -24.96 -11.00 14.07
N ARG A 147 -25.91 -10.65 13.20
CA ARG A 147 -27.29 -10.39 13.62
C ARG A 147 -27.72 -11.61 14.41
N ALA A 148 -27.94 -11.45 15.72
CA ALA A 148 -28.55 -12.48 16.53
C ALA A 148 -29.85 -12.90 15.83
N PRO A 149 -30.16 -14.21 15.72
CA PRO A 149 -31.43 -14.63 15.17
C PRO A 149 -32.53 -13.94 15.98
N ALA A 150 -33.45 -13.27 15.28
CA ALA A 150 -34.64 -12.73 15.93
C ALA A 150 -35.39 -13.91 16.54
N GLY A 151 -35.35 -14.00 17.87
CA GLY A 151 -36.16 -14.93 18.66
C GLY A 151 -37.60 -14.43 18.78
#